data_AF-A0A140D5Q3-F1
#
_entry.id   AF-A0A140D5Q3-F1
#
_cell.length_a   1.000
_cell.length_b   1.000
_cell.length_c   1.000
_cell.angle_alpha   90.00
_cell.angle_beta   90.00
_cell.angle_gamma   90.00
#
_symmetry.space_group_name_H-M   'P 1'
#
loop_
_entity.id
_entity.type
_entity.pdbx_description
1 polymer ?
#
loop_
_entity_poly.entity_id
_entity_poly.type
_entity_poly.pdbx_seq_one_letter_code
_entity_poly.pdbx_strand_id
1 'polypeptide(L)'
;CPGHFGHIELSRAVFPPGFLNKVKKITECICVLCGKLKVAPHEDPRLADAVRFIRDPKKRLAVVHALVKAKMSCDMDTVDDEQQQKIANGEEVPKGHGGCGHDQPVLRKEGLKLFLVYGRGKDEDGNAQQPDRKPFTATQAHALFRKISDEDLNILGLSAAEAHPAWMILTVLPVPPPPVRPSISVDGGAMRGEDDLTYKLAEIIRANSSLRKFEEEGAPAHVVNEFETLLQWHIATYMDNEIA
;
A
#
# COMPACT_ATOMS: atom_id res chain seq x y z
N CYS A 1 22.93 -25.99 -14.96
CA CYS A 1 22.48 -24.64 -15.36
C CYS A 1 21.61 -24.09 -14.24
N PRO A 2 21.89 -22.90 -13.68
CA PRO A 2 21.13 -22.33 -12.55
C PRO A 2 19.69 -21.93 -12.90
N GLY A 3 19.37 -21.80 -14.19
CA GLY A 3 18.07 -21.33 -14.67
C GLY A 3 17.95 -19.81 -14.66
N HIS A 4 16.97 -19.28 -15.40
CA HIS A 4 16.72 -17.84 -15.53
C HIS A 4 15.31 -17.51 -15.05
N PHE A 5 15.17 -16.44 -14.28
CA PHE A 5 13.87 -15.94 -13.85
C PHE A 5 13.10 -15.35 -15.04
N GLY A 6 11.80 -15.65 -15.09
CA GLY A 6 10.85 -14.96 -15.94
C GLY A 6 10.10 -13.88 -15.17
N HIS A 7 9.16 -13.23 -15.84
CA HIS A 7 8.23 -12.29 -15.19
C HIS A 7 6.85 -12.38 -15.83
N ILE A 8 5.82 -12.03 -15.04
CA ILE A 8 4.45 -11.85 -15.50
C ILE A 8 4.05 -10.42 -15.16
N GLU A 9 3.64 -9.65 -16.16
CA GLU A 9 3.04 -8.33 -15.97
C GLU A 9 1.58 -8.50 -15.51
N LEU A 10 1.24 -7.93 -14.36
CA LEU A 10 -0.11 -8.03 -13.83
C LEU A 10 -0.98 -6.91 -14.41
N SER A 11 -2.20 -7.25 -14.82
CA SER A 11 -3.18 -6.30 -15.35
C SER A 11 -3.62 -5.28 -14.30
N ARG A 12 -3.69 -5.70 -13.03
CA ARG A 12 -3.90 -4.83 -11.88
C ARG A 12 -2.86 -5.16 -10.81
N ALA A 13 -2.48 -4.14 -10.05
CA ALA A 13 -1.55 -4.34 -8.94
C ALA A 13 -2.21 -5.19 -7.85
N VAL A 14 -1.42 -5.96 -7.11
CA VAL A 14 -1.90 -6.93 -6.11
C VAL A 14 -1.16 -6.72 -4.79
N PHE A 15 -1.86 -6.89 -3.66
CA PHE A 15 -1.25 -6.87 -2.34
C PHE A 15 -0.58 -8.23 -2.04
N PRO A 16 0.73 -8.27 -1.77
CA PRO A 16 1.37 -9.46 -1.25
C PRO A 16 0.89 -9.73 0.17
N PRO A 17 0.56 -10.98 0.51
CA PRO A 17 0.07 -11.32 1.84
C PRO A 17 1.04 -10.90 2.96
N GLY A 18 2.34 -11.14 2.78
CA GLY A 18 3.38 -10.82 3.76
C GLY A 18 3.56 -9.33 4.05
N PHE A 19 3.13 -8.45 3.15
CA PHE A 19 3.31 -6.99 3.31
C PHE A 19 2.02 -6.25 3.66
N LEU A 20 0.84 -6.88 3.58
CA LEU A 20 -0.45 -6.20 3.74
C LEU A 20 -0.57 -5.41 5.06
N ASN A 21 -0.06 -5.96 6.17
CA ASN A 21 -0.05 -5.25 7.46
C ASN A 21 0.90 -4.05 7.46
N LYS A 22 2.02 -4.12 6.74
CA LYS A 22 3.00 -3.04 6.63
C LYS A 22 2.49 -1.93 5.71
N VAL A 23 1.88 -2.30 4.58
CA VAL A 23 1.13 -1.40 3.70
C VAL A 23 0.11 -0.62 4.51
N LYS A 24 -0.75 -1.32 5.28
CA LYS A 24 -1.74 -0.68 6.16
C LYS A 24 -1.11 0.34 7.10
N LYS A 25 -0.06 -0.03 7.82
CA LYS A 25 0.62 0.87 8.77
C LYS A 25 1.21 2.10 8.09
N ILE A 26 1.83 1.95 6.92
CA ILE A 26 2.42 3.07 6.18
C ILE A 26 1.32 4.00 5.67
N THR A 27 0.24 3.46 5.11
CA THR A 27 -0.93 4.26 4.69
C THR A 27 -1.55 5.01 5.86
N GLU A 28 -1.57 4.44 7.08
CA GLU A 28 -2.03 5.13 8.29
C GLU A 28 -1.10 6.25 8.78
N CYS A 29 0.15 6.34 8.29
CA CYS A 29 1.08 7.41 8.64
C CYS A 29 0.99 8.61 7.68
N ILE A 30 0.61 8.37 6.43
CA ILE A 30 0.62 9.38 5.36
C ILE A 30 -0.79 9.87 5.02
N CYS A 31 -0.87 11.01 4.33
CA CYS A 31 -2.10 11.50 3.74
C CYS A 31 -2.51 10.63 2.56
N VAL A 32 -3.72 10.09 2.56
CA VAL A 32 -4.22 9.20 1.47
C VAL A 32 -4.41 9.89 0.12
N LEU A 33 -4.29 11.23 0.06
CA LEU A 33 -4.43 12.02 -1.17
C LEU A 33 -3.06 12.45 -1.73
N CYS A 34 -2.28 13.18 -0.93
CA CYS A 34 -1.02 13.78 -1.35
C CYS A 34 0.23 12.92 -1.03
N GLY A 35 0.13 11.93 -0.15
CA GLY A 35 1.25 11.05 0.22
C GLY A 35 2.21 11.61 1.27
N LYS A 36 1.99 12.84 1.75
CA LYS A 36 2.80 13.48 2.80
C LYS A 36 2.59 12.82 4.16
N LEU A 37 3.63 12.69 4.97
CA LEU A 37 3.50 12.25 6.37
C LEU A 37 2.56 13.19 7.13
N LYS A 38 1.59 12.66 7.89
CA LYS A 38 0.54 13.50 8.52
C LYS A 38 1.05 14.39 9.66
N VAL A 39 2.18 14.03 10.28
CA VAL A 39 2.83 14.81 11.35
C VAL A 39 4.31 14.91 11.01
N ALA A 40 4.85 16.11 11.03
CA ALA A 40 6.27 16.35 10.82
C ALA A 40 7.04 16.36 12.15
N PRO A 41 8.35 16.01 12.16
CA PRO A 41 9.15 15.99 13.38
C PRO A 41 9.21 17.33 14.13
N HIS A 42 9.08 18.47 13.44
CA HIS A 42 9.06 19.79 14.08
C HIS A 42 7.75 20.10 14.82
N GLU A 43 6.67 19.37 14.54
CA GLU A 43 5.36 19.53 15.18
C GLU A 43 5.21 18.67 16.45
N ASP A 44 5.92 17.54 16.54
CA ASP A 44 5.88 16.64 17.70
C ASP A 44 7.31 16.26 18.15
N PRO A 45 7.78 16.78 19.30
CA PRO A 45 9.10 16.43 19.85
C PRO A 45 9.32 14.93 20.03
N ARG A 46 8.26 14.16 20.32
CA ARG A 46 8.36 12.69 20.46
C ARG A 46 8.67 12.03 19.13
N LEU A 47 8.16 12.59 18.03
CA LEU A 47 8.47 12.13 16.68
C LEU A 47 9.93 12.49 16.33
N ALA A 48 10.38 13.70 16.65
CA ALA A 48 11.79 14.08 16.48
C ALA A 48 12.74 13.16 17.25
N ASP A 49 12.43 12.85 18.51
CA ASP A 49 13.20 11.91 19.32
C ASP A 49 13.19 10.49 18.74
N ALA A 50 12.05 10.03 18.24
CA ALA A 50 11.95 8.73 17.58
C ALA A 50 12.87 8.65 16.36
N VAL A 51 12.91 9.69 15.52
CA VAL A 51 13.79 9.76 14.34
C VAL A 51 15.26 9.81 14.76
N ARG A 52 15.59 10.60 15.80
CA ARG A 52 16.98 10.81 16.26
C ARG A 52 17.58 9.60 16.97
N PHE A 53 16.82 8.96 17.85
CA PHE A 53 17.36 7.97 18.78
C PHE A 53 17.07 6.51 18.38
N ILE A 54 15.99 6.23 17.64
CA ILE A 54 15.65 4.86 17.26
C ILE A 54 16.37 4.49 15.97
N ARG A 55 17.52 3.82 16.07
CA ARG A 55 18.31 3.37 14.91
C ARG A 55 17.68 2.20 14.15
N ASP A 56 17.00 1.31 14.85
CA ASP A 56 16.34 0.14 14.25
C ASP A 56 15.12 0.60 13.40
N PRO A 57 15.13 0.38 12.07
CA PRO A 57 14.08 0.90 11.20
C PRO A 57 12.69 0.28 11.47
N LYS A 58 12.65 -1.00 11.87
CA LYS A 58 11.40 -1.72 12.15
C LYS A 58 10.75 -1.18 13.42
N LYS A 59 11.54 -0.93 14.46
CA LYS A 59 11.07 -0.29 15.71
C LYS A 59 10.67 1.16 15.44
N ARG A 60 11.43 1.90 14.64
CA ARG A 60 11.11 3.29 14.28
C ARG A 60 9.74 3.38 13.62
N LEU A 61 9.47 2.58 12.60
CA LEU A 61 8.15 2.57 11.94
C LEU A 61 7.00 2.29 12.92
N ALA A 62 7.19 1.37 13.87
CA ALA A 62 6.17 1.05 14.86
C ALA A 62 5.88 2.23 15.80
N VAL A 63 6.92 2.95 16.24
CA VAL A 63 6.78 4.13 17.10
C VAL A 63 6.18 5.31 16.35
N VAL A 64 6.68 5.60 15.15
CA VAL A 64 6.14 6.66 14.27
C VAL A 64 4.66 6.39 13.98
N HIS A 65 4.31 5.16 13.60
CA HIS A 65 2.91 4.77 13.38
C HIS A 65 2.04 5.02 14.61
N ALA A 66 2.52 4.69 15.81
CA ALA A 66 1.76 4.91 17.04
C ALA A 66 1.47 6.39 17.32
N LEU A 67 2.42 7.28 17.00
CA LEU A 67 2.29 8.73 17.16
C LEU A 67 1.37 9.35 16.10
N VAL A 68 1.45 8.87 14.86
CA VAL A 68 0.86 9.56 13.70
C VAL A 68 -0.52 9.01 13.31
N LYS A 69 -0.82 7.74 13.60
CA LYS A 69 -2.06 7.08 13.14
C LYS A 69 -3.36 7.77 13.60
N ALA A 70 -3.32 8.44 14.75
CA ALA A 70 -4.50 9.10 15.34
C ALA A 70 -4.83 10.44 14.68
N LYS A 71 -3.89 11.03 13.91
CA LYS A 71 -4.16 12.26 13.17
C LYS A 71 -5.07 11.95 11.99
N MET A 72 -6.25 12.58 11.98
CA MET A 72 -7.30 12.36 10.99
C MET A 72 -7.46 13.51 9.99
N SER A 73 -6.48 14.43 9.91
CA SER A 73 -6.44 15.56 8.97
C SER A 73 -5.05 15.70 8.35
N CYS A 74 -4.98 16.33 7.18
CA CYS A 74 -3.72 16.72 6.54
C CYS A 74 -3.62 18.25 6.52
N ASP A 75 -2.93 18.83 7.51
CA ASP A 75 -3.04 20.26 7.78
C ASP A 75 -2.35 21.10 6.69
N MET A 76 -3.03 22.15 6.23
CA MET A 76 -2.46 23.12 5.29
C MET A 76 -1.63 24.14 6.03
N ASP A 77 -0.69 24.76 5.33
CA ASP A 77 0.01 25.93 5.86
C ASP A 77 -0.95 27.12 5.87
N THR A 78 -1.35 27.55 7.06
CA THR A 78 -2.05 28.81 7.26
C THR A 78 -1.10 29.80 7.89
N VAL A 79 -0.86 30.91 7.20
CA VAL A 79 -0.18 32.09 7.76
C VAL A 79 -1.23 32.93 8.46
N ASP A 80 -1.08 33.11 9.77
CA ASP A 80 -1.90 34.04 10.55
C ASP A 80 -1.38 35.48 10.40
N ASP A 81 -2.22 36.47 10.75
CA ASP A 81 -1.88 37.89 10.60
C ASP A 81 -0.59 38.28 11.37
N GLU A 82 -0.31 37.61 12.48
CA GLU A 82 0.92 37.78 13.28
C GLU A 82 2.15 37.27 12.53
N GLN A 83 2.07 36.08 11.94
CA GLN A 83 3.12 35.50 11.10
C GLN A 83 3.34 36.36 9.86
N GLN A 84 2.28 36.92 9.29
CA GLN A 84 2.37 37.82 8.14
C GLN A 84 3.10 39.12 8.50
N GLN A 85 2.87 39.68 9.70
CA GLN A 85 3.63 40.82 10.22
C GLN A 85 5.10 40.47 10.51
N LYS A 86 5.38 39.28 11.05
CA LYS A 86 6.75 38.79 11.28
C LYS A 86 7.52 38.65 9.96
N ILE A 87 6.89 38.04 8.96
CA ILE A 87 7.45 37.95 7.59
C ILE A 87 7.71 39.35 7.02
N ALA A 88 6.77 40.29 7.19
CA ALA A 88 6.92 41.67 6.72
C ALA A 88 8.07 42.42 7.42
N ASN A 89 8.36 42.08 8.68
CA ASN A 89 9.48 42.60 9.45
C ASN A 89 10.81 41.87 9.17
N GLY A 90 10.82 40.85 8.29
CA GLY A 90 12.00 40.04 7.99
C GLY A 90 12.35 39.00 9.05
N GLU A 91 11.42 38.70 9.96
CA GLU A 91 11.59 37.68 11.00
C GLU A 91 11.22 36.28 10.47
N GLU A 92 11.95 35.25 10.92
CA GLU A 92 11.65 33.86 10.58
C GLU A 92 10.39 33.37 11.30
N VAL A 93 9.42 32.86 10.54
CA VAL A 93 8.23 32.20 11.06
C VAL A 93 8.40 30.67 11.06
N PRO A 94 7.78 29.96 12.02
CA PRO A 94 7.82 28.50 12.06
C PRO A 94 7.36 27.89 10.75
N LYS A 95 8.09 26.88 10.27
CA LYS A 95 7.70 26.11 9.09
C LYS A 95 6.38 25.40 9.38
N GLY A 96 5.39 25.57 8.51
CA GLY A 96 4.12 24.85 8.61
C GLY A 96 4.23 23.40 8.09
N HIS A 97 3.15 22.64 8.29
CA HIS A 97 3.05 21.25 7.87
C HIS A 97 3.14 21.07 6.35
N GLY A 98 2.46 21.90 5.56
CA GLY A 98 2.43 21.93 4.10
C GLY A 98 1.62 20.80 3.47
N GLY A 99 0.53 20.40 4.11
CA GLY A 99 -0.43 19.41 3.65
C GLY A 99 -1.48 19.97 2.69
N CYS A 100 -2.50 19.17 2.37
CA CYS A 100 -3.51 19.49 1.35
C CYS A 100 -4.93 19.72 1.88
N GLY A 101 -5.15 19.65 3.20
CA GLY A 101 -6.46 19.82 3.82
C GLY A 101 -7.35 18.58 3.81
N HIS A 102 -6.90 17.46 3.22
CA HIS A 102 -7.73 16.27 3.08
C HIS A 102 -7.97 15.54 4.41
N ASP A 103 -9.24 15.27 4.72
CA ASP A 103 -9.64 14.45 5.86
C ASP A 103 -9.19 13.00 5.68
N GLN A 104 -8.61 12.43 6.73
CA GLN A 104 -8.04 11.10 6.66
C GLN A 104 -9.05 10.05 7.12
N PRO A 105 -9.16 8.92 6.41
CA PRO A 105 -10.06 7.83 6.78
C PRO A 105 -9.45 6.92 7.83
N VAL A 106 -10.32 6.17 8.53
CA VAL A 106 -9.89 5.01 9.30
C VAL A 106 -9.65 3.85 8.34
N LEU A 107 -8.44 3.30 8.33
CA LEU A 107 -8.09 2.19 7.46
C LEU A 107 -8.46 0.84 8.11
N ARG A 108 -9.37 0.11 7.48
CA ARG A 108 -9.82 -1.22 7.92
C ARG A 108 -9.28 -2.31 6.99
N LYS A 109 -8.87 -3.44 7.58
CA LYS A 109 -8.44 -4.64 6.86
C LYS A 109 -9.47 -5.73 7.05
N GLU A 110 -9.90 -6.34 5.96
CA GLU A 110 -10.81 -7.49 5.95
C GLU A 110 -10.27 -8.53 4.97
N GLY A 111 -9.74 -9.64 5.50
CA GLY A 111 -9.00 -10.62 4.70
C GLY A 111 -7.82 -9.96 3.97
N LEU A 112 -7.82 -10.09 2.64
CA LEU A 112 -6.81 -9.51 1.74
C LEU A 112 -7.18 -8.12 1.19
N LYS A 113 -8.26 -7.50 1.70
CA LYS A 113 -8.75 -6.19 1.24
C LYS A 113 -8.51 -5.11 2.29
N LEU A 114 -8.25 -3.90 1.81
CA LEU A 114 -8.19 -2.69 2.62
C LEU A 114 -9.36 -1.76 2.27
N PHE A 115 -9.88 -1.07 3.26
CA PHE A 115 -11.01 -0.15 3.11
C PHE A 115 -10.73 1.17 3.82
N LEU A 116 -10.99 2.28 3.13
CA LEU A 116 -11.04 3.63 3.68
C LEU A 116 -12.44 3.87 4.24
N VAL A 117 -12.54 4.10 5.54
CA VAL A 117 -13.81 4.40 6.22
C VAL A 117 -13.78 5.85 6.69
N TYR A 118 -14.62 6.68 6.08
CA TYR A 118 -14.82 8.07 6.49
C TYR A 118 -16.05 8.13 7.41
N GLY A 119 -15.86 8.66 8.61
CA GLY A 119 -16.99 8.92 9.50
C GLY A 119 -17.90 9.98 8.89
N ARG A 120 -19.18 9.69 8.79
CA ARG A 120 -20.19 10.73 8.56
C ARG A 120 -20.73 11.15 9.92
N GLY A 121 -20.98 12.45 10.07
CA GLY A 121 -21.52 13.02 11.31
C GLY A 121 -22.95 12.52 11.59
N LYS A 122 -23.67 13.31 12.38
CA LYS A 122 -25.11 13.09 12.55
C LYS A 122 -25.86 13.78 11.42
N ASP A 123 -26.96 13.19 10.97
CA ASP A 123 -27.89 13.85 10.07
C ASP A 123 -28.71 14.92 10.83
N GLU A 124 -29.57 15.65 10.10
CA GLU A 124 -30.42 16.72 10.66
C GLU A 124 -31.36 16.22 11.77
N ASP A 125 -31.70 14.93 11.75
CA ASP A 125 -32.53 14.25 12.76
C ASP A 125 -31.71 13.73 13.96
N GLY A 126 -30.39 13.94 13.98
CA GLY A 126 -29.51 13.53 15.06
C GLY A 126 -29.13 12.03 15.04
N ASN A 127 -29.52 11.29 14.01
CA ASN A 127 -29.15 9.90 13.80
C ASN A 127 -27.72 9.79 13.24
N ALA A 128 -27.03 8.73 13.64
CA ALA A 128 -25.69 8.45 13.14
C ALA A 128 -25.77 7.99 11.68
N GLN A 129 -25.22 8.78 10.77
CA GLN A 129 -25.22 8.42 9.36
C GLN A 129 -24.21 7.31 9.09
N GLN A 130 -24.54 6.39 8.17
CA GLN A 130 -23.61 5.32 7.82
C GLN A 130 -22.28 5.89 7.30
N PRO A 131 -21.14 5.38 7.78
CA PRO A 131 -19.84 5.83 7.33
C PRO A 131 -19.62 5.49 5.85
N ASP A 132 -18.96 6.39 5.12
CA ASP A 132 -18.62 6.16 3.71
C ASP A 132 -17.44 5.19 3.64
N ARG A 133 -17.68 4.01 3.08
CA ARG A 133 -16.73 2.90 3.03
C ARG A 133 -16.31 2.65 1.59
N LYS A 134 -15.06 2.96 1.28
CA LYS A 134 -14.47 2.80 -0.06
C LYS A 134 -13.36 1.76 -0.08
N PRO A 135 -13.31 0.85 -1.06
CA PRO A 135 -12.18 -0.07 -1.19
C PRO A 135 -10.91 0.73 -1.50
N PHE A 136 -9.81 0.37 -0.83
CA PHE A 136 -8.47 0.87 -1.11
C PHE A 136 -7.70 -0.19 -1.89
N THR A 137 -7.62 0.00 -3.21
CA THR A 137 -7.02 -1.01 -4.10
C THR A 137 -5.50 -0.98 -4.04
N ALA A 138 -4.86 -2.09 -4.40
CA ALA A 138 -3.41 -2.16 -4.50
C ALA A 138 -2.86 -1.17 -5.53
N THR A 139 -3.60 -0.92 -6.61
CA THR A 139 -3.23 0.08 -7.62
C THR A 139 -3.19 1.49 -7.01
N GLN A 140 -4.17 1.85 -6.18
CA GLN A 140 -4.18 3.13 -5.46
C GLN A 140 -3.04 3.21 -4.44
N ALA A 141 -2.77 2.13 -3.69
CA ALA A 141 -1.66 2.08 -2.75
C ALA A 141 -0.30 2.28 -3.44
N HIS A 142 -0.08 1.60 -4.57
CA HIS A 142 1.13 1.75 -5.38
C HIS A 142 1.31 3.20 -5.85
N ALA A 143 0.26 3.81 -6.41
CA ALA A 143 0.31 5.20 -6.85
C ALA A 143 0.56 6.18 -5.69
N LEU A 144 -0.07 5.95 -4.54
CA LEU A 144 0.10 6.77 -3.35
C LEU A 144 1.53 6.70 -2.79
N PHE A 145 2.08 5.49 -2.67
CA PHE A 145 3.41 5.28 -2.11
C PHE A 145 4.53 5.90 -2.94
N ARG A 146 4.32 6.11 -4.25
CA ARG A 146 5.25 6.84 -5.11
C ARG A 146 5.24 8.35 -4.90
N LYS A 147 4.24 8.90 -4.22
CA LYS A 147 4.16 10.33 -3.88
C LYS A 147 4.89 10.69 -2.59
N ILE A 148 5.29 9.70 -1.79
CA ILE A 148 6.01 9.91 -0.53
C ILE A 148 7.40 10.45 -0.86
N SER A 149 7.82 11.52 -0.18
CA SER A 149 9.16 12.08 -0.35
C SER A 149 10.22 11.22 0.30
N ASP A 150 11.47 11.28 -0.18
CA ASP A 150 12.60 10.58 0.43
C ASP A 150 12.82 10.99 1.90
N GLU A 151 12.52 12.25 2.25
CA GLU A 151 12.56 12.74 3.62
C GLU A 151 11.55 12.01 4.51
N ASP A 152 10.29 11.90 4.06
CA ASP A 152 9.23 11.19 4.79
C ASP A 152 9.52 9.69 4.89
N LEU A 153 10.12 9.08 3.86
CA LEU A 153 10.58 7.70 3.91
C LEU A 153 11.63 7.50 5.00
N ASN A 154 12.61 8.39 5.11
CA ASN A 154 13.65 8.32 6.14
C ASN A 154 13.07 8.49 7.56
N ILE A 155 12.10 9.39 7.73
CA ILE A 155 11.38 9.59 9.00
C ILE A 155 10.66 8.31 9.41
N LEU A 156 9.96 7.65 8.47
CA LEU A 156 9.26 6.38 8.69
C LEU A 156 10.21 5.20 8.99
N GLY A 157 11.51 5.34 8.73
CA GLY A 157 12.46 4.23 8.80
C GLY A 157 12.36 3.30 7.58
N LEU A 158 12.08 3.85 6.41
CA LEU A 158 12.10 3.17 5.12
C LEU A 158 13.30 3.68 4.29
N SER A 159 13.74 2.88 3.32
CA SER A 159 14.85 3.23 2.42
C SER A 159 14.33 3.43 1.01
N ALA A 160 14.59 4.58 0.41
CA ALA A 160 14.24 4.84 -0.99
C ALA A 160 15.02 3.94 -1.97
N ALA A 161 16.26 3.57 -1.62
CA ALA A 161 17.14 2.78 -2.48
C ALA A 161 16.94 1.26 -2.36
N GLU A 162 16.59 0.76 -1.18
CA GLU A 162 16.58 -0.68 -0.91
C GLU A 162 15.19 -1.24 -0.57
N ALA A 163 14.28 -0.42 -0.05
CA ALA A 163 13.01 -0.87 0.50
C ALA A 163 11.88 0.15 0.30
N HIS A 164 11.76 0.66 -0.92
CA HIS A 164 10.74 1.66 -1.24
C HIS A 164 9.34 1.06 -1.06
N PRO A 165 8.40 1.72 -0.37
CA PRO A 165 7.09 1.15 -0.03
C PRO A 165 6.25 0.78 -1.25
N ALA A 166 6.39 1.48 -2.38
CA ALA A 166 5.73 1.10 -3.63
C ALA A 166 6.09 -0.33 -4.09
N TRP A 167 7.30 -0.83 -3.78
CA TRP A 167 7.73 -2.19 -4.11
C TRP A 167 7.10 -3.27 -3.22
N MET A 168 6.42 -2.87 -2.14
CA MET A 168 5.59 -3.78 -1.36
C MET A 168 4.31 -4.17 -2.11
N ILE A 169 3.98 -3.51 -3.23
CA ILE A 169 2.83 -3.82 -4.07
C ILE A 169 3.33 -4.49 -5.35
N LEU A 170 2.75 -5.63 -5.71
CA LEU A 170 3.15 -6.35 -6.94
C LEU A 170 2.44 -5.77 -8.14
N THR A 171 3.22 -5.26 -9.09
CA THR A 171 2.78 -4.96 -10.46
C THR A 171 3.36 -5.97 -11.45
N VAL A 172 4.47 -6.61 -11.10
CA VAL A 172 5.14 -7.65 -11.87
C VAL A 172 5.45 -8.81 -10.92
N LEU A 173 5.02 -10.02 -11.29
CA LEU A 173 5.28 -11.23 -10.52
C LEU A 173 6.52 -11.95 -11.08
N PRO A 174 7.59 -12.18 -10.29
CA PRO A 174 8.74 -12.96 -10.75
C PRO A 174 8.36 -14.44 -10.89
N VAL A 175 8.76 -15.04 -12.01
CA VAL A 175 8.53 -16.46 -12.29
C VAL A 175 9.81 -17.24 -11.99
N PRO A 176 9.79 -18.18 -11.02
CA PRO A 176 10.97 -18.95 -10.68
C PRO A 176 11.37 -19.90 -11.82
N PRO A 177 12.68 -20.16 -11.99
CA PRO A 177 13.18 -21.03 -13.05
C PRO A 177 12.85 -22.51 -12.77
N PRO A 178 12.93 -23.40 -13.78
CA PRO A 178 12.64 -24.83 -13.62
C PRO A 178 13.35 -25.55 -12.46
N PRO A 179 14.61 -25.24 -12.09
CA PRO A 179 15.24 -25.86 -10.93
C PRO A 179 14.52 -25.61 -9.59
N VAL A 180 13.71 -24.56 -9.49
CA VAL A 180 12.88 -24.25 -8.30
C VAL A 180 11.49 -24.90 -8.39
N ARG A 181 11.05 -25.28 -9.58
CA ARG A 181 9.74 -25.90 -9.87
C ARG A 181 9.92 -27.18 -10.73
N PRO A 182 10.54 -28.23 -10.19
CA PRO A 182 11.00 -29.39 -10.97
C PRO A 182 9.83 -30.23 -11.48
N SER A 183 9.90 -30.70 -12.73
CA SER A 183 8.94 -31.67 -13.25
C SER A 183 9.39 -33.12 -13.00
N ILE A 184 8.41 -34.00 -12.81
CA ILE A 184 8.61 -35.44 -12.71
C ILE A 184 8.18 -36.13 -14.01
N SER A 185 8.98 -37.07 -14.50
CA SER A 185 8.59 -37.94 -15.61
C SER A 185 8.31 -39.34 -15.09
N VAL A 186 7.13 -39.89 -15.40
CA VAL A 186 6.74 -41.26 -15.06
C VAL A 186 6.74 -42.09 -16.36
N ASP A 187 7.15 -43.36 -16.27
CA ASP A 187 7.25 -44.33 -17.37
C ASP A 187 8.04 -43.86 -18.60
N GLY A 188 9.36 -43.69 -18.44
CA GLY A 188 10.28 -43.48 -19.57
C GLY A 188 10.04 -42.22 -20.40
N GLY A 189 9.22 -41.27 -19.89
CA GLY A 189 8.90 -40.01 -20.55
C GLY A 189 7.51 -39.91 -21.18
N ALA A 190 6.67 -40.95 -21.07
CA ALA A 190 5.31 -40.92 -21.64
C ALA A 190 4.36 -39.97 -20.89
N MET A 191 4.52 -39.80 -19.57
CA MET A 191 3.74 -38.86 -18.77
C MET A 191 4.66 -37.91 -18.01
N ARG A 192 4.36 -36.61 -18.10
CA ARG A 192 5.04 -35.54 -17.35
C ARG A 192 4.08 -34.94 -16.33
N GLY A 193 4.44 -35.04 -15.05
CA GLY A 193 3.82 -34.27 -13.98
C GLY A 193 4.63 -33.01 -13.74
N GLU A 194 3.99 -31.85 -13.82
CA GLU A 194 4.64 -30.58 -13.50
C GLU A 194 4.56 -30.32 -11.99
N ASP A 195 5.42 -29.42 -11.50
CA ASP A 195 5.39 -28.97 -10.11
C ASP A 195 4.10 -28.19 -9.78
N ASP A 196 3.63 -28.24 -8.54
CA ASP A 196 2.44 -27.50 -8.07
C ASP A 196 2.56 -25.98 -8.28
N LEU A 197 3.77 -25.41 -8.13
CA LEU A 197 4.01 -23.99 -8.45
C LEU A 197 3.74 -23.70 -9.93
N THR A 198 4.07 -24.64 -10.82
CA THR A 198 3.81 -24.49 -12.26
C THR A 198 2.31 -24.50 -12.55
N TYR A 199 1.53 -25.38 -11.91
CA TYR A 199 0.07 -25.37 -12.04
C TYR A 199 -0.53 -24.06 -11.49
N LYS A 200 -0.05 -23.58 -10.34
CA LYS A 200 -0.53 -22.33 -9.76
C LYS A 200 -0.20 -21.11 -10.61
N LEU A 201 1.00 -21.06 -11.19
CA LEU A 201 1.39 -20.01 -12.14
C LEU A 201 0.49 -20.02 -13.38
N ALA A 202 0.09 -21.19 -13.87
CA ALA A 202 -0.84 -21.28 -15.00
C ALA A 202 -2.23 -20.72 -14.65
N GLU A 203 -2.72 -20.92 -13.41
CA GLU A 203 -3.95 -20.29 -12.93
C GLU A 203 -3.82 -18.76 -12.84
N ILE A 204 -2.70 -18.26 -12.32
CA ILE A 204 -2.42 -16.82 -12.25
C ILE A 204 -2.45 -16.20 -13.64
N ILE A 205 -1.78 -16.83 -14.61
CA ILE A 205 -1.76 -16.36 -16.01
C ILE A 205 -3.19 -16.30 -16.57
N ARG A 206 -3.99 -17.36 -16.40
CA ARG A 206 -5.38 -17.38 -16.87
C ARG A 206 -6.22 -16.27 -16.23
N ALA A 207 -6.17 -16.13 -14.90
CA ALA A 207 -6.91 -15.09 -14.19
C ALA A 207 -6.50 -13.68 -14.64
N ASN A 208 -5.19 -13.45 -14.84
CA ASN A 208 -4.66 -12.17 -15.31
C ASN A 208 -5.10 -11.84 -16.74
N SER A 209 -5.03 -12.81 -17.66
CA SER A 209 -5.50 -12.63 -19.04
C SER A 209 -7.01 -12.39 -19.11
N SER A 210 -7.81 -13.08 -18.30
CA SER A 210 -9.25 -12.85 -18.20
C SER A 210 -9.56 -11.43 -17.68
N LEU A 211 -8.88 -11.00 -16.62
CA LEU A 211 -9.03 -9.64 -16.08
C LEU A 211 -8.71 -8.58 -17.13
N ARG A 212 -7.60 -8.74 -17.85
CA ARG A 212 -7.21 -7.84 -18.95
C ARG A 212 -8.30 -7.75 -20.02
N LYS A 213 -8.83 -8.90 -20.44
CA LYS A 213 -9.85 -8.98 -21.48
C LYS A 213 -11.14 -8.26 -21.05
N PHE A 214 -11.63 -8.52 -19.84
CA PHE A 214 -12.85 -7.87 -19.35
C PHE A 214 -12.68 -6.36 -19.19
N GLU A 215 -11.49 -5.91 -18.82
CA GLU A 215 -11.17 -4.48 -18.76
C GLU A 215 -11.15 -3.83 -20.16
N GLU A 216 -10.54 -4.48 -21.15
CA GLU A 216 -10.49 -4.02 -22.55
C GLU A 216 -11.87 -4.02 -23.22
N GLU A 217 -12.74 -4.97 -22.86
CA GLU A 217 -14.12 -5.07 -23.36
C GLU A 217 -15.10 -4.10 -22.65
N GLY A 218 -14.64 -3.35 -21.66
CA GLY A 218 -15.48 -2.41 -20.92
C GLY A 218 -16.54 -3.09 -20.04
N ALA A 219 -16.21 -4.26 -19.48
CA ALA A 219 -17.12 -4.99 -18.60
C ALA A 219 -17.55 -4.15 -17.38
N PRO A 220 -18.73 -4.41 -16.81
CA PRO A 220 -19.19 -3.71 -15.61
C PRO A 220 -18.18 -3.78 -14.46
N ALA A 221 -18.06 -2.70 -13.68
CA ALA A 221 -17.06 -2.58 -12.62
C ALA A 221 -17.12 -3.70 -11.57
N HIS A 222 -18.32 -4.23 -11.26
CA HIS A 222 -18.46 -5.35 -10.31
C HIS A 222 -17.81 -6.64 -10.83
N VAL A 223 -17.92 -6.93 -12.13
CA VAL A 223 -17.28 -8.08 -12.79
C VAL A 223 -15.76 -7.93 -12.74
N VAL A 224 -15.25 -6.75 -13.10
CA VAL A 224 -13.80 -6.47 -13.04
C VAL A 224 -13.27 -6.66 -11.61
N ASN A 225 -14.01 -6.19 -10.60
CA ASN A 225 -13.63 -6.34 -9.18
C ASN A 225 -13.65 -7.81 -8.71
N GLU A 226 -14.53 -8.64 -9.25
CA GLU A 226 -14.56 -10.09 -8.97
C GLU A 226 -13.30 -10.77 -9.52
N PHE A 227 -12.93 -10.49 -10.78
CA PHE A 227 -11.70 -11.03 -11.38
C PHE A 227 -10.43 -10.45 -10.74
N GLU A 228 -10.42 -9.19 -10.31
CA GLU A 228 -9.34 -8.61 -9.51
C GLU A 228 -9.19 -9.35 -8.17
N THR A 229 -10.31 -9.66 -7.51
CA THR A 229 -10.32 -10.44 -6.26
C THR A 229 -9.80 -11.87 -6.49
N LEU A 230 -10.17 -12.49 -7.60
CA LEU A 230 -9.70 -13.83 -7.98
C LEU A 230 -8.19 -13.85 -8.24
N LEU A 231 -7.66 -12.86 -8.98
CA LEU A 231 -6.22 -12.71 -9.20
C LEU A 231 -5.46 -12.51 -7.87
N GLN A 232 -5.98 -11.65 -7.00
CA GLN A 232 -5.44 -11.42 -5.66
C GLN A 232 -5.38 -12.71 -4.83
N TRP A 233 -6.40 -13.57 -4.94
CA TRP A 233 -6.45 -14.86 -4.25
C TRP A 233 -5.42 -15.86 -4.81
N HIS A 234 -5.31 -16.00 -6.14
CA HIS A 234 -4.33 -16.91 -6.74
C HIS A 234 -2.89 -16.52 -6.39
N ILE A 235 -2.57 -15.22 -6.40
CA ILE A 235 -1.23 -14.74 -6.03
C ILE A 235 -0.98 -14.89 -4.52
N ALA A 236 -1.98 -14.64 -3.68
CA ALA A 236 -1.83 -14.82 -2.23
C ALA A 236 -1.54 -16.29 -1.88
N THR A 237 -2.35 -17.22 -2.40
CA THR A 237 -2.15 -18.66 -2.18
C THR A 237 -0.86 -19.18 -2.81
N TYR A 238 -0.42 -18.62 -3.93
CA TYR A 238 0.90 -18.92 -4.49
C TYR A 238 2.07 -18.57 -3.55
N MET A 239 1.94 -17.50 -2.77
CA MET A 239 2.99 -17.06 -1.83
C MET A 239 2.87 -17.70 -0.45
N ASP A 240 1.64 -17.89 0.03
CA ASP A 240 1.33 -18.41 1.36
C ASP A 240 -0.03 -19.10 1.34
N ASN A 241 -0.01 -20.44 1.41
CA ASN A 241 -1.19 -21.28 1.37
C ASN A 241 -1.98 -21.28 2.70
N GLU A 242 -1.40 -20.84 3.82
CA GLU A 242 -2.06 -20.88 5.15
C GLU A 242 -3.03 -19.71 5.37
N ILE A 243 -3.17 -18.82 4.38
CA ILE A 243 -4.04 -17.64 4.44
C ILE A 243 -5.49 -17.99 4.07
N ALA A 244 -5.72 -19.18 3.50
CA ALA A 244 -7.03 -19.70 3.10
C ALA A 244 -7.70 -20.52 4.20
#